data_AF-A0A6J1LXV9-F1
#
_entry.id   AF-A0A6J1LXV9-F1
#
_cell.length_a   1.000
_cell.length_b   1.000
_cell.length_c   1.000
_cell.angle_alpha   90.00
_cell.angle_beta   90.00
_cell.angle_gamma   90.00
#
_symmetry.space_group_name_H-M   'P 1'
#
loop_
_entity.id
_entity.type
_entity.pdbx_description
1 polymer ?
#
loop_
_entity_poly.entity_id
_entity_poly.type
_entity_poly.pdbx_seq_one_letter_code
_entity_poly.pdbx_strand_id
1 'polypeptide(L)'
;MIKNHTVQKSIMEPDYNVILLPIISAVLLSYNRPVSLDEIVDGVVQLLGSQRDKHSLVISSSLEGTSDCSYARIVPANRRKK
;
A
#
# COMPACT_ATOMS: atom_id res chain seq x y z
N MET A 1 39.32 -18.81 -14.53
CA MET A 1 37.91 -18.66 -14.98
C MET A 1 37.02 -18.53 -13.75
N ILE A 2 36.72 -17.31 -13.32
CA ILE A 2 35.79 -17.05 -12.23
C ILE A 2 34.43 -16.80 -12.87
N LYS A 3 33.51 -17.76 -12.73
CA LYS A 3 32.12 -17.60 -13.19
C LYS A 3 31.37 -16.78 -12.15
N ASN A 4 31.22 -15.48 -12.43
CA ASN A 4 30.33 -14.61 -11.67
C ASN A 4 28.89 -15.00 -12.00
N HIS A 5 28.28 -15.86 -11.18
CA HIS A 5 26.84 -16.03 -11.17
C HIS A 5 26.23 -14.77 -10.55
N THR A 6 25.93 -13.79 -11.41
CA THR A 6 24.95 -12.77 -11.11
C THR A 6 23.63 -13.48 -10.85
N VAL A 7 23.25 -13.56 -9.57
CA VAL A 7 21.90 -13.96 -9.14
C VAL A 7 20.95 -12.93 -9.72
N GLN A 8 20.44 -13.24 -10.92
CA GLN A 8 19.32 -12.53 -11.52
C GLN A 8 18.16 -12.70 -10.53
N LYS A 9 17.84 -11.62 -9.81
CA LYS A 9 16.67 -11.55 -8.95
C LYS A 9 15.46 -11.65 -9.88
N SER A 10 14.99 -12.88 -10.10
CA SER A 10 13.68 -13.15 -10.67
C SER A 10 12.68 -12.32 -9.86
N ILE A 11 12.16 -11.27 -10.47
CA ILE A 11 10.97 -10.59 -9.98
C ILE A 11 9.88 -11.63 -10.18
N MET A 12 9.64 -12.46 -9.16
CA MET A 12 8.54 -13.42 -9.20
C MET A 12 7.27 -12.61 -9.42
N GLU A 13 6.62 -12.84 -10.56
CA GLU A 13 5.31 -12.25 -10.80
C GLU A 13 4.40 -12.66 -9.65
N PRO A 14 3.66 -11.72 -9.05
CA PRO A 14 2.69 -12.08 -8.03
C PRO A 14 1.66 -13.03 -8.65
N ASP A 15 1.33 -14.11 -7.94
CA ASP A 15 0.26 -15.00 -8.37
C ASP A 15 -1.07 -14.24 -8.27
N TYR A 16 -1.49 -13.70 -9.41
CA TYR A 16 -2.72 -12.92 -9.50
C TYR A 16 -3.94 -13.73 -9.08
N ASN A 17 -3.92 -15.07 -9.21
CA ASN A 17 -5.04 -15.88 -8.75
C ASN A 17 -5.17 -15.83 -7.24
N VAL A 18 -4.04 -15.88 -6.51
CA VAL A 18 -4.04 -15.79 -5.04
C VAL A 18 -4.62 -14.44 -4.56
N ILE A 19 -4.39 -13.37 -5.33
CA ILE A 19 -4.86 -12.02 -4.99
C ILE A 19 -6.31 -11.79 -5.42
N LEU A 20 -6.67 -12.19 -6.65
CA LEU A 20 -7.98 -11.89 -7.25
C LEU A 20 -9.07 -12.87 -6.80
N LEU A 21 -8.75 -14.14 -6.53
CA LEU A 21 -9.76 -15.14 -6.15
C LEU A 21 -10.56 -14.73 -4.90
N PRO A 22 -9.95 -14.25 -3.80
CA PRO A 22 -10.72 -13.80 -2.64
C PRO A 22 -11.66 -12.63 -2.96
N ILE A 23 -11.23 -11.72 -3.83
CA ILE A 23 -12.00 -10.54 -4.24
C ILE A 23 -13.20 -10.98 -5.08
N ILE A 24 -12.97 -11.81 -6.09
CA ILE A 24 -14.02 -12.39 -6.94
C ILE A 24 -15.00 -13.21 -6.10
N SER A 25 -14.50 -14.00 -5.14
CA SER A 25 -15.33 -14.79 -4.24
C SER A 25 -16.22 -13.92 -3.36
N ALA A 26 -15.68 -12.81 -2.81
CA ALA A 26 -16.46 -11.86 -2.03
C ALA A 26 -17.58 -11.20 -2.87
N VAL A 27 -17.28 -10.85 -4.13
CA VAL A 27 -18.29 -10.33 -5.07
C VAL A 27 -19.36 -11.39 -5.30
N LEU A 28 -19.00 -12.61 -5.68
CA LEU A 28 -19.94 -13.70 -5.91
C LEU A 28 -20.84 -14.00 -4.69
N LEU A 29 -20.28 -14.00 -3.48
CA LEU A 29 -21.02 -14.24 -2.23
C LEU A 29 -21.97 -13.10 -1.85
N SER A 30 -21.77 -11.89 -2.38
CA SER A 30 -22.66 -10.75 -2.13
C SER A 30 -23.95 -10.82 -2.95
N TYR A 31 -23.99 -11.64 -4.00
CA TYR A 31 -25.18 -11.90 -4.79
C TYR A 31 -25.90 -13.16 -4.29
N ASN A 32 -27.21 -13.07 -4.12
CA ASN A 32 -28.07 -14.23 -3.80
C ASN A 32 -28.55 -14.97 -5.06
N ARG A 33 -27.84 -14.83 -6.18
CA ARG A 33 -28.19 -15.42 -7.48
C ARG A 33 -26.95 -15.68 -8.32
N PRO A 34 -27.03 -16.50 -9.38
CA PRO A 34 -25.99 -16.58 -10.39
C PRO A 34 -25.68 -15.19 -10.99
N VAL A 35 -24.39 -14.97 -11.23
CA VAL A 35 -23.82 -13.67 -11.62
C VAL A 35 -23.12 -13.83 -12.97
N SER A 36 -23.32 -12.89 -13.89
CA SER A 36 -22.61 -12.89 -15.17
C SER A 36 -21.15 -12.43 -14.99
N LEU A 37 -20.31 -12.66 -16.00
CA LEU A 37 -18.93 -12.19 -15.96
C LEU A 37 -18.85 -10.65 -15.85
N ASP A 38 -19.71 -9.94 -16.59
CA ASP A 38 -19.74 -8.48 -16.56
C ASP A 38 -20.12 -7.95 -15.18
N GLU A 39 -21.09 -8.58 -14.52
CA GLU A 39 -21.50 -8.22 -13.16
C GLU A 39 -20.38 -8.48 -12.13
N ILE A 40 -19.59 -9.55 -12.31
CA ILE A 40 -18.41 -9.81 -11.48
C ILE A 40 -17.37 -8.69 -11.67
N VAL A 41 -17.09 -8.30 -12.92
CA VAL A 41 -16.11 -7.25 -13.24
C VAL A 41 -16.55 -5.93 -12.61
N ASP A 42 -17.81 -5.53 -12.80
CA ASP A 42 -18.36 -4.31 -12.21
C ASP A 42 -18.27 -4.33 -10.69
N GLY A 43 -18.64 -5.45 -10.06
CA GLY A 43 -18.54 -5.62 -8.61
C GLY A 43 -17.10 -5.49 -8.10
N VAL A 44 -16.13 -6.09 -8.79
CA VAL A 44 -14.70 -5.98 -8.42
C VAL A 44 -14.21 -4.54 -8.56
N VAL A 45 -14.54 -3.86 -9.67
CA VAL A 45 -14.13 -2.47 -9.91
C VAL A 45 -14.73 -1.54 -8.85
N GLN A 46 -16.01 -1.71 -8.51
CA GLN A 46 -16.67 -0.94 -7.46
C GLN A 46 -16.03 -1.19 -6.09
N LEU A 47 -15.74 -2.44 -5.75
CA LEU A 47 -15.09 -2.80 -4.48
C LEU A 47 -13.73 -2.12 -4.37
N LEU A 48 -12.88 -2.27 -5.39
CA LEU A 48 -11.54 -1.67 -5.41
C LEU A 48 -11.58 -0.13 -5.41
N GLY A 49 -12.50 0.46 -6.18
CA GLY A 49 -12.75 1.90 -6.18
C GLY A 49 -13.11 2.41 -4.78
N SER A 50 -14.04 1.74 -4.11
CA SER A 50 -14.46 2.11 -2.75
C SER A 50 -13.33 2.04 -1.73
N GLN A 51 -12.43 1.06 -1.84
CA GLN A 51 -11.27 0.94 -0.96
C GLN A 51 -10.25 2.05 -1.24
N ARG A 52 -9.98 2.35 -2.52
CA ARG A 52 -9.11 3.46 -2.90
C ARG A 52 -9.59 4.78 -2.31
N ASP A 53 -10.89 5.07 -2.42
CA ASP A 53 -11.46 6.33 -1.96
C ASP A 53 -11.44 6.42 -0.42
N LYS A 54 -11.66 5.30 0.30
CA LYS A 54 -11.50 5.22 1.76
C LYS A 54 -10.06 5.49 2.22
N HIS A 55 -9.06 4.94 1.52
CA HIS A 55 -7.66 5.15 1.85
C HIS A 55 -7.12 6.53 1.45
N SER A 56 -7.68 7.15 0.41
CA SER A 56 -7.37 8.52 0.00
C SER A 56 -7.74 9.56 1.07
N LEU A 57 -8.83 9.33 1.81
CA LEU A 57 -9.30 10.24 2.85
C LEU A 57 -8.41 10.22 4.10
N VAL A 58 -7.81 9.08 4.43
CA VAL A 58 -7.00 8.91 5.65
C VAL A 58 -5.62 9.58 5.55
N ILE A 59 -5.06 9.73 4.34
CA ILE A 59 -3.75 10.39 4.16
C ILE A 59 -3.84 11.91 4.27
N SER A 60 -5.04 12.49 4.16
CA SER A 60 -5.22 13.95 4.08
C SER A 60 -5.51 14.63 5.42
N SER A 61 -5.62 13.91 6.53
CA SER A 61 -6.09 14.48 7.82
C SER A 61 -5.16 14.32 9.02
N SER A 62 -3.88 13.97 8.85
CA SER A 62 -2.90 14.05 9.93
C SER A 62 -1.89 15.18 9.70
N LEU A 63 -2.39 16.41 9.58
CA LEU A 63 -1.63 17.62 9.89
C LEU A 63 -2.02 18.10 11.29
N GLU A 64 -1.84 17.26 12.30
CA GLU A 64 -1.62 17.79 13.65
C GLU A 64 -0.17 18.25 13.70
N GLY A 65 0.03 19.46 13.18
CA GLY A 65 1.21 20.24 13.47
C GLY A 65 1.24 20.49 14.97
N THR A 66 1.98 19.66 15.70
CA THR A 66 2.36 19.99 17.07
C THR A 66 3.37 21.14 16.97
N SER A 67 2.87 22.36 16.89
CA SER A 67 3.64 23.58 17.06
C SER A 67 4.06 23.75 18.51
N ASP A 68 4.76 22.75 19.06
CA ASP A 68 5.46 22.88 20.32
C ASP A 68 6.87 23.40 20.02
N CYS A 69 7.00 24.71 20.18
CA CYS A 69 8.24 25.49 20.11
C CYS A 69 9.17 25.17 21.30
N SER A 70 9.55 23.90 21.47
CA SER A 70 10.44 23.46 22.56
C SER A 70 11.40 22.33 22.15
N TYR A 71 11.63 22.12 20.86
CA TYR A 71 12.68 21.18 20.44
C TYR A 71 14.05 21.87 20.46
N ALA A 72 14.71 21.74 21.61
CA ALA A 72 16.15 21.79 21.85
C ALA A 72 16.97 22.81 21.03
N ARG A 73 17.31 23.96 21.64
CA ARG A 73 18.47 24.75 21.22
C ARG A 73 19.74 23.90 21.38
N ILE A 74 20.23 23.32 20.29
CA ILE A 74 21.56 22.73 20.25
C ILE A 74 22.58 23.87 20.33
N VAL A 75 23.18 24.07 21.51
CA VAL A 75 24.31 24.99 21.67
C VAL A 75 25.57 24.27 21.16
N PRO A 76 26.32 24.85 20.20
CA PRO A 76 27.55 24.24 19.73
C PRO A 76 28.59 24.23 20.87
N ALA A 77 29.15 23.05 21.15
CA ALA A 77 30.21 22.90 22.14
C ALA A 77 31.49 23.59 21.64
N ASN A 78 31.84 24.71 22.28
CA ASN A 78 33.11 25.41 22.07
C ASN A 78 34.29 24.48 22.43
N ARG A 79 35.02 23.99 21.42
CA ARG A 79 36.32 23.33 21.64
C ARG A 79 37.37 24.37 21.98
N ARG A 80 37.72 24.49 23.26
CA ARG A 80 38.98 25.13 23.69
C ARG A 80 40.15 24.29 23.17
N LYS A 81 40.93 24.82 22.23
CA LYS A 81 42.24 24.27 21.88
C LYS A 81 43.29 24.88 22.83
N LYS A 82 44.09 24.00 23.43
CA LYS A 82 45.30 24.32 24.18
C LYS A 82 46.47 24.41 23.21
#